data_AF-A0AAJ1TPU1-F1
#
_entry.id   AF-A0AAJ1TPU1-F1
#
_cell.length_a   1.000
_cell.length_b   1.000
_cell.length_c   1.000
_cell.angle_alpha   90.00
_cell.angle_beta   90.00
_cell.angle_gamma   90.00
#
_symmetry.space_group_name_H-M   'P 1'
#
loop_
_entity.id
_entity.type
_entity.pdbx_description
1 polymer ?
#
loop_
_entity_poly.entity_id
_entity_poly.type
_entity_poly.pdbx_seq_one_letter_code
_entity_poly.pdbx_strand_id
1 'polypeptide(L)'
;MNTQLQVKNNTNELHHILTRLENESTRKEDLIIPARNLMFHEDGFIYDRSSNKIDGYVLNEWATGQFAQKTNIPSKYFRQCPPELKAVNANHWIKELSSDEDWMLRTMRSRDGSPGVVRGIMSDKYVPFDDIEILNILDDVLAKFNKDYEIEMWNRGDTGCHLRVTFPDLTTSVGKLTNGAPDIHRVGFHMMNSEVGKSSIRITPMVYRMICTNGLMGWDTNGDVFQQRHIYLNHDEISNRVTGAIGKALKLGDNMINDLLKAKETEIENPYDVIDQIAKDNKYSQKLTGIIHESFDRERGNTAFHVVQALTLASQTLNADSRTEMERKASQVLNKLVVGL
;
A
#
# COMPACT_ATOMS: atom_id res chain seq x y z
N MET A 1 -12.30 -10.83 -33.56
CA MET A 1 -13.33 -9.88 -33.09
C MET A 1 -12.59 -8.72 -32.45
N ASN A 2 -12.74 -7.53 -33.03
CA ASN A 2 -12.03 -6.31 -32.67
C ASN A 2 -12.35 -5.88 -31.22
N THR A 3 -11.38 -6.02 -30.33
CA THR A 3 -11.40 -5.32 -29.04
C THR A 3 -10.98 -3.89 -29.29
N GLN A 4 -11.96 -2.98 -29.37
CA GLN A 4 -11.69 -1.55 -29.38
C GLN A 4 -10.90 -1.21 -28.12
N LEU A 5 -9.67 -0.72 -28.31
CA LEU A 5 -8.94 0.05 -27.31
C LEU A 5 -9.81 1.26 -26.98
N GLN A 6 -10.56 1.19 -25.87
CA GLN A 6 -11.13 2.37 -25.27
C GLN A 6 -9.97 3.28 -24.87
N VAL A 7 -9.92 4.47 -25.47
CA VAL A 7 -9.05 5.56 -25.02
C VAL A 7 -9.49 5.88 -23.59
N LYS A 8 -8.76 5.35 -22.59
CA LYS A 8 -8.92 5.77 -21.20
C LYS A 8 -8.55 7.26 -21.14
N ASN A 9 -9.50 8.10 -20.78
CA ASN A 9 -9.24 9.51 -20.56
C ASN A 9 -8.68 9.67 -19.13
N ASN A 10 -7.36 9.61 -18.97
CA ASN A 10 -6.71 9.35 -17.68
C ASN A 10 -6.90 10.44 -16.62
N THR A 11 -7.02 11.72 -17.04
CA THR A 11 -7.40 12.83 -16.15
C THR A 11 -8.79 12.62 -15.54
N ASN A 12 -9.69 11.97 -16.28
CA ASN A 12 -11.05 11.67 -15.81
C ASN A 12 -11.03 10.57 -14.73
N GLU A 13 -10.08 9.62 -14.80
CA GLU A 13 -9.97 8.56 -13.80
C GLU A 13 -9.50 9.10 -12.44
N LEU A 14 -8.45 9.95 -12.40
CA LEU A 14 -8.00 10.58 -11.16
C LEU A 14 -9.09 11.50 -10.58
N HIS A 15 -9.72 12.31 -11.41
CA HIS A 15 -10.80 13.19 -10.99
C HIS A 15 -11.97 12.40 -10.38
N HIS A 16 -12.39 11.31 -11.00
CA HIS A 16 -13.44 10.44 -10.45
C HIS A 16 -13.05 9.83 -9.09
N ILE A 17 -11.77 9.44 -8.91
CA ILE A 17 -11.25 8.97 -7.62
C ILE A 17 -11.35 10.08 -6.57
N LEU A 18 -10.91 11.29 -6.90
CA LEU A 18 -10.95 12.45 -6.00
C LEU A 18 -12.39 12.80 -5.59
N THR A 19 -13.32 12.91 -6.54
CA THR A 19 -14.74 13.17 -6.25
C THR A 19 -15.33 12.12 -5.31
N ARG A 20 -14.96 10.85 -5.47
CA ARG A 20 -15.41 9.79 -4.56
C ARG A 20 -14.86 10.01 -3.14
N LEU A 21 -13.59 10.37 -3.00
CA LEU A 21 -12.96 10.60 -1.71
C LEU A 21 -13.46 11.87 -1.03
N GLU A 22 -13.77 12.93 -1.77
CA GLU A 22 -14.39 14.16 -1.27
C GLU A 22 -15.71 13.86 -0.55
N ASN A 23 -16.58 13.10 -1.21
CA ASN A 23 -17.87 12.69 -0.65
C ASN A 23 -17.70 11.86 0.63
N GLU A 24 -16.67 11.01 0.71
CA GLU A 24 -16.39 10.23 1.91
C GLU A 24 -15.78 11.06 3.04
N SER A 25 -14.94 12.05 2.71
CA SER A 25 -14.24 12.91 3.67
C SER A 25 -15.20 13.68 4.57
N THR A 26 -16.38 14.04 4.07
CA THR A 26 -17.43 14.75 4.83
C THR A 26 -17.91 13.99 6.08
N ARG A 27 -17.66 12.68 6.16
CA ARG A 27 -18.07 11.83 7.29
C ARG A 27 -16.94 11.46 8.22
N LYS A 28 -15.69 11.84 7.91
CA LYS A 28 -14.53 11.54 8.74
C LYS A 28 -14.42 12.58 9.85
N GLU A 29 -14.05 12.12 11.03
CA GLU A 29 -13.86 12.99 12.18
C GLU A 29 -12.74 12.42 13.05
N ASP A 30 -11.80 13.29 13.44
CA ASP A 30 -10.63 12.92 14.22
C ASP A 30 -10.80 13.44 15.64
N LEU A 31 -10.80 12.53 16.60
CA LEU A 31 -11.09 12.84 18.00
C LEU A 31 -9.85 12.56 18.85
N ILE A 32 -9.42 13.55 19.63
CA ILE A 32 -8.41 13.36 20.67
C ILE A 32 -9.12 13.20 22.01
N ILE A 33 -8.94 12.02 22.61
CA ILE A 33 -9.62 11.61 23.85
C ILE A 33 -8.58 11.00 24.81
N PRO A 34 -8.56 11.42 26.09
CA PRO A 34 -7.74 10.74 27.10
C PRO A 34 -8.11 9.26 27.16
N ALA A 35 -7.13 8.37 27.04
CA ALA A 35 -7.36 6.93 26.91
C ALA A 35 -8.21 6.37 28.07
N ARG A 36 -7.96 6.87 29.29
CA ARG A 36 -8.71 6.53 30.52
C ARG A 36 -10.18 6.94 30.52
N ASN A 37 -10.62 7.75 29.56
CA ASN A 37 -12.01 8.18 29.42
C ASN A 37 -12.80 7.29 28.45
N LEU A 38 -12.09 6.52 27.61
CA LEU A 38 -12.74 5.57 26.73
C LEU A 38 -13.33 4.41 27.54
N MET A 39 -14.52 3.99 27.16
CA MET A 39 -15.21 2.84 27.74
C MET A 39 -15.98 2.10 26.65
N PHE A 40 -16.33 0.85 26.94
CA PHE A 40 -17.18 0.02 26.11
C PHE A 40 -18.50 -0.27 26.82
N HIS A 41 -19.60 -0.10 26.09
CA HIS A 41 -20.91 -0.62 26.45
C HIS A 41 -20.94 -2.15 26.26
N GLU A 42 -21.88 -2.83 26.94
CA GLU A 42 -22.02 -4.30 26.87
C GLU A 42 -22.41 -4.81 25.47
N ASP A 43 -23.00 -3.95 24.64
CA ASP A 43 -23.30 -4.21 23.22
C ASP A 43 -22.08 -4.05 22.30
N GLY A 44 -20.93 -3.64 22.84
CA GLY A 44 -19.65 -3.55 22.15
C GLY A 44 -19.34 -2.18 21.55
N PHE A 45 -20.19 -1.17 21.74
CA PHE A 45 -19.88 0.18 21.30
C PHE A 45 -18.90 0.89 22.24
N ILE A 46 -17.97 1.64 21.66
CA ILE A 46 -17.04 2.51 22.40
C ILE A 46 -17.66 3.90 22.59
N TYR A 47 -17.44 4.48 23.77
CA TYR A 47 -17.89 5.82 24.13
C TYR A 47 -16.86 6.55 25.02
N ASP A 48 -16.97 7.87 25.11
CA ASP A 48 -16.21 8.73 26.02
C ASP A 48 -17.05 9.09 27.24
N ARG A 49 -16.68 8.55 28.41
CA ARG A 49 -17.42 8.74 29.67
C ARG A 49 -17.36 10.17 30.23
N SER A 50 -16.48 11.03 29.71
CA SER A 50 -16.21 12.35 30.26
C SER A 50 -16.97 13.47 29.56
N SER A 51 -16.82 13.56 28.24
CA SER A 51 -17.35 14.65 27.42
C SER A 51 -18.34 14.18 26.36
N ASN A 52 -18.61 12.88 26.29
CA ASN A 52 -19.47 12.25 25.29
C ASN A 52 -19.08 12.64 23.85
N LYS A 53 -17.77 12.88 23.60
CA LYS A 53 -17.23 13.22 22.28
C LYS A 53 -17.49 12.11 21.25
N ILE A 54 -17.60 10.88 21.75
CA ILE A 54 -17.93 9.69 20.99
C ILE A 54 -18.91 8.85 21.81
N ASP A 55 -19.96 8.36 21.17
CA ASP A 55 -20.90 7.38 21.73
C ASP A 55 -21.54 6.62 20.56
N GLY A 56 -21.72 5.31 20.71
CA GLY A 56 -22.28 4.47 19.66
C GLY A 56 -21.36 4.26 18.46
N TYR A 57 -20.06 4.04 18.67
CA TYR A 57 -19.13 3.63 17.61
C TYR A 57 -18.64 2.20 17.78
N VAL A 58 -18.43 1.46 16.69
CA VAL A 58 -17.75 0.16 16.71
C VAL A 58 -16.30 0.30 16.28
N LEU A 59 -15.41 -0.55 16.81
CA LEU A 59 -14.07 -0.69 16.25
C LEU A 59 -14.11 -1.61 15.03
N ASN A 60 -13.49 -1.20 13.91
CA ASN A 60 -13.21 -2.16 12.83
C ASN A 60 -12.09 -3.14 13.21
N GLU A 61 -11.79 -4.12 12.35
CA GLU A 61 -10.76 -5.14 12.61
C GLU A 61 -9.37 -4.56 12.91
N TRP A 62 -9.01 -3.47 12.24
CA TRP A 62 -7.73 -2.80 12.42
C TRP A 62 -7.66 -2.05 13.76
N ALA A 63 -8.65 -1.18 14.03
CA ALA A 63 -8.78 -0.44 15.28
C ALA A 63 -8.91 -1.37 16.49
N THR A 64 -9.60 -2.51 16.34
CA THR A 64 -9.68 -3.56 17.37
C THR A 64 -8.29 -4.12 17.69
N GLY A 65 -7.46 -4.34 16.67
CA GLY A 65 -6.07 -4.75 16.85
C GLY A 65 -5.22 -3.70 17.56
N GLN A 66 -5.34 -2.43 17.14
CA GLN A 66 -4.62 -1.30 17.75
C GLN A 66 -5.03 -1.08 19.21
N PHE A 67 -6.33 -1.15 19.50
CA PHE A 67 -6.85 -1.08 20.87
C PHE A 67 -6.25 -2.17 21.74
N ALA A 68 -6.33 -3.42 21.27
CA ALA A 68 -5.80 -4.57 22.00
C ALA A 68 -4.30 -4.43 22.27
N GLN A 69 -3.52 -3.99 21.29
CA GLN A 69 -2.09 -3.71 21.46
C GLN A 69 -1.84 -2.63 22.52
N LYS A 70 -2.55 -1.50 22.44
CA LYS A 70 -2.39 -0.37 23.38
C LYS A 70 -2.80 -0.70 24.81
N THR A 71 -3.69 -1.67 24.98
CA THR A 71 -4.16 -2.15 26.29
C THR A 71 -3.48 -3.45 26.73
N ASN A 72 -2.48 -3.95 25.98
CA ASN A 72 -1.81 -5.23 26.21
C ASN A 72 -2.74 -6.45 26.25
N ILE A 73 -3.91 -6.37 25.61
CA ILE A 73 -4.82 -7.51 25.41
C ILE A 73 -4.35 -8.31 24.18
N PRO A 74 -4.28 -9.65 24.24
CA PRO A 74 -3.99 -10.46 23.07
C PRO A 74 -5.02 -10.22 21.95
N SER A 75 -4.60 -9.68 20.80
CA SER A 75 -5.51 -9.23 19.75
C SER A 75 -6.42 -10.34 19.19
N LYS A 76 -5.91 -11.57 19.08
CA LYS A 76 -6.71 -12.72 18.61
C LYS A 76 -7.87 -13.03 19.57
N TYR A 77 -7.62 -12.98 20.88
CA TYR A 77 -8.64 -13.16 21.90
C TYR A 77 -9.66 -12.02 21.83
N PHE A 78 -9.21 -10.77 21.82
CA PHE A 78 -10.10 -9.61 21.83
C PHE A 78 -11.04 -9.58 20.61
N ARG A 79 -10.57 -9.97 19.42
CA ARG A 79 -11.41 -10.08 18.21
C ARG A 79 -12.52 -11.12 18.35
N GLN A 80 -12.22 -12.27 18.96
CA GLN A 80 -13.17 -13.38 19.12
C GLN A 80 -14.12 -13.20 20.31
N CYS A 81 -13.81 -12.26 21.21
CA CYS A 81 -14.55 -12.04 22.43
C CYS A 81 -15.96 -11.49 22.14
N PRO A 82 -17.03 -12.08 22.70
CA PRO A 82 -18.38 -11.54 22.57
C PRO A 82 -18.47 -10.14 23.22
N PRO A 83 -19.42 -9.29 22.80
CA PRO A 83 -19.48 -7.89 23.21
C PRO A 83 -19.42 -7.64 24.72
N GLU A 84 -20.18 -8.40 25.51
CA GLU A 84 -20.24 -8.26 26.97
C GLU A 84 -18.86 -8.51 27.62
N LEU A 85 -18.18 -9.61 27.24
CA LEU A 85 -16.85 -9.94 27.73
C LEU A 85 -15.79 -8.97 27.19
N LYS A 86 -15.97 -8.48 25.96
CA LYS A 86 -15.10 -7.45 25.38
C LYS A 86 -15.17 -6.18 26.21
N ALA A 87 -16.37 -5.76 26.61
CA ALA A 87 -16.59 -4.58 27.43
C ALA A 87 -15.93 -4.73 28.81
N VAL A 88 -16.15 -5.85 29.51
CA VAL A 88 -15.54 -6.11 30.82
C VAL A 88 -14.00 -6.05 30.73
N ASN A 89 -13.42 -6.76 29.75
CA ASN A 89 -11.97 -6.79 29.58
C ASN A 89 -11.40 -5.42 29.20
N ALA A 90 -11.98 -4.76 28.20
CA ALA A 90 -11.52 -3.45 27.74
C ALA A 90 -11.60 -2.43 28.88
N ASN A 91 -12.73 -2.36 29.58
CA ASN A 91 -12.93 -1.40 30.66
C ASN A 91 -12.03 -1.67 31.87
N HIS A 92 -11.65 -2.93 32.12
CA HIS A 92 -10.64 -3.26 33.14
C HIS A 92 -9.27 -2.71 32.72
N TRP A 93 -8.77 -3.08 31.54
CA TRP A 93 -7.42 -2.70 31.10
C TRP A 93 -7.26 -1.21 30.83
N ILE A 94 -8.32 -0.50 30.42
CA ILE A 94 -8.29 0.97 30.32
C ILE A 94 -8.03 1.62 31.68
N LYS A 95 -8.57 1.07 32.78
CA LYS A 95 -8.35 1.60 34.14
C LYS A 95 -6.93 1.36 34.64
N GLU A 96 -6.29 0.28 34.18
CA GLU A 96 -4.92 -0.09 34.53
C GLU A 96 -3.86 0.64 33.69
N LEU A 97 -4.26 1.49 32.72
CA LEU A 97 -3.31 2.31 31.97
C LEU A 97 -2.56 3.24 32.93
N SER A 98 -1.24 3.07 33.00
CA SER A 98 -0.36 3.81 33.92
C SER A 98 -0.14 5.28 33.53
N SER A 99 -0.63 5.70 32.37
CA SER A 99 -0.34 7.00 31.77
C SER A 99 -1.62 7.70 31.33
N ASP A 100 -1.66 9.02 31.57
CA ASP A 100 -2.67 9.94 31.04
C ASP A 100 -2.42 10.24 29.55
N GLU A 101 -2.23 9.19 28.76
CA GLU A 101 -2.03 9.32 27.32
C GLU A 101 -3.33 9.72 26.62
N ASP A 102 -3.21 10.69 25.72
CA ASP A 102 -4.26 11.02 24.76
C ASP A 102 -4.14 10.10 23.55
N TRP A 103 -5.27 9.53 23.14
CA TRP A 103 -5.37 8.76 21.91
C TRP A 103 -6.12 9.54 20.85
N MET A 104 -5.61 9.48 19.63
CA MET A 104 -6.30 9.96 18.45
C MET A 104 -7.13 8.82 17.87
N LEU A 105 -8.45 9.01 17.80
CA LEU A 105 -9.38 8.13 17.12
C LEU A 105 -9.65 8.70 15.73
N ARG A 106 -9.30 7.95 14.68
CA ARG A 106 -9.81 8.20 13.32
C ARG A 106 -11.20 7.59 13.26
N THR A 107 -12.23 8.40 13.12
CA THR A 107 -13.62 7.92 13.08
C THR A 107 -14.29 8.23 11.75
N MET A 108 -15.35 7.49 11.44
CA MET A 108 -16.20 7.74 10.30
C MET A 108 -17.67 7.53 10.69
N ARG A 109 -18.49 8.56 10.47
CA ARG A 109 -19.94 8.51 10.71
C ARG A 109 -20.63 7.61 9.69
N SER A 110 -21.69 6.92 10.11
CA SER A 110 -22.52 6.15 9.18
C SER A 110 -23.40 7.05 8.31
N ARG A 111 -23.94 6.49 7.22
CA ARG A 111 -24.82 7.19 6.27
C ARG A 111 -26.29 7.09 6.64
N ASP A 112 -26.69 6.03 7.33
CA ASP A 112 -28.08 5.61 7.53
C ASP A 112 -28.53 5.72 9.01
N GLY A 113 -27.76 6.44 9.83
CA GLY A 113 -28.02 6.57 11.27
C GLY A 113 -27.59 5.35 12.09
N SER A 114 -26.98 4.33 11.47
CA SER A 114 -26.30 3.26 12.22
C SER A 114 -25.06 3.78 12.96
N PRO A 115 -24.55 3.01 13.94
CA PRO A 115 -23.32 3.32 14.67
C PRO A 115 -22.16 3.72 13.76
N GLY A 116 -21.42 4.74 14.18
CA GLY A 116 -20.19 5.12 13.49
C GLY A 116 -19.10 4.04 13.64
N VAL A 117 -17.99 4.19 12.91
CA VAL A 117 -16.86 3.28 13.01
C VAL A 117 -15.59 4.02 13.42
N VAL A 118 -14.88 3.51 14.42
CA VAL A 118 -13.48 3.85 14.67
C VAL A 118 -12.64 2.96 13.76
N ARG A 119 -11.89 3.61 12.87
CA ARG A 119 -11.09 2.95 11.84
C ARG A 119 -9.60 2.93 12.17
N GLY A 120 -9.15 3.77 13.10
CA GLY A 120 -7.79 3.77 13.61
C GLY A 120 -7.68 4.38 15.01
N ILE A 121 -6.71 3.89 15.79
CA ILE A 121 -6.36 4.38 17.14
C ILE A 121 -4.85 4.59 17.20
N MET A 122 -4.42 5.84 17.34
CA MET A 122 -3.01 6.23 17.36
C MET A 122 -2.69 7.10 18.58
N SER A 123 -1.42 7.47 18.76
CA SER A 123 -1.04 8.52 19.72
C SER A 123 -1.51 9.89 19.23
N ASP A 124 -1.69 10.83 20.15
CA ASP A 124 -1.87 12.26 19.89
C ASP A 124 -0.81 12.90 18.97
N LYS A 125 0.42 12.35 18.93
CA LYS A 125 1.50 12.80 18.03
C LYS A 125 1.26 12.46 16.55
N TYR A 126 0.30 11.59 16.23
CA TYR A 126 -0.01 11.24 14.86
C TYR A 126 -0.64 12.43 14.15
N VAL A 127 -0.15 12.78 12.97
CA VAL A 127 -0.74 13.84 12.15
C VAL A 127 -1.61 13.19 11.06
N PRO A 128 -2.95 13.38 11.11
CA PRO A 128 -3.85 12.97 10.05
C PRO A 128 -3.36 13.45 8.69
N PHE A 129 -3.26 12.51 7.75
CA PHE A 129 -3.01 12.84 6.34
C PHE A 129 -3.74 11.83 5.48
N ASP A 130 -4.86 12.28 4.95
CA ASP A 130 -5.83 11.46 4.27
C ASP A 130 -5.46 11.21 2.81
N ASP A 131 -6.03 10.16 2.25
CA ASP A 131 -5.78 9.74 0.87
C ASP A 131 -6.13 10.84 -0.12
N ILE A 132 -7.17 11.64 0.19
CA ILE A 132 -7.56 12.80 -0.62
C ILE A 132 -6.47 13.87 -0.65
N GLU A 133 -5.77 14.10 0.46
CA GLU A 133 -4.75 15.15 0.56
C GLU A 133 -3.53 14.79 -0.29
N ILE A 134 -3.04 13.55 -0.20
CA ILE A 134 -1.94 13.10 -1.05
C ILE A 134 -2.34 13.04 -2.53
N LEU A 135 -3.58 12.63 -2.83
CA LEU A 135 -4.04 12.52 -4.22
C LEU A 135 -4.26 13.90 -4.87
N ASN A 136 -4.73 14.90 -4.11
CA ASN A 136 -4.81 16.29 -4.60
C ASN A 136 -3.40 16.85 -4.89
N ILE A 137 -2.44 16.61 -3.99
CA ILE A 137 -1.04 16.97 -4.25
C ILE A 137 -0.54 16.27 -5.52
N LEU A 138 -0.85 14.99 -5.71
CA LEU A 138 -0.47 14.28 -6.93
C LEU A 138 -1.12 14.86 -8.18
N ASP A 139 -2.38 15.25 -8.15
CA ASP A 139 -3.08 15.87 -9.28
C ASP A 139 -2.40 17.19 -9.68
N ASP A 140 -2.15 18.07 -8.72
CA ASP A 140 -1.41 19.33 -8.93
C ASP A 140 -0.02 19.11 -9.51
N VAL A 141 0.68 18.10 -9.00
CA VAL A 141 2.05 17.79 -9.44
C VAL A 141 2.05 17.20 -10.84
N LEU A 142 1.16 16.25 -11.13
CA LEU A 142 1.02 15.64 -12.46
C LEU A 142 0.63 16.67 -13.52
N ALA A 143 -0.25 17.61 -13.19
CA ALA A 143 -0.59 18.74 -14.06
C ALA A 143 0.63 19.61 -14.40
N LYS A 144 1.54 19.83 -13.44
CA LYS A 144 2.79 20.59 -13.65
C LYS A 144 3.87 19.80 -14.41
N PHE A 145 3.89 18.48 -14.31
CA PHE A 145 4.86 17.64 -15.03
C PHE A 145 4.69 17.68 -16.55
N ASN A 146 3.52 18.13 -17.05
CA ASN A 146 3.20 18.31 -18.47
C ASN A 146 3.61 17.08 -19.34
N LYS A 147 3.37 15.89 -18.80
CA LYS A 147 3.54 14.60 -19.45
C LYS A 147 2.23 13.85 -19.39
N ASP A 148 1.90 13.13 -20.46
CA ASP A 148 0.80 12.19 -20.40
C ASP A 148 1.11 11.10 -19.36
N TYR A 149 0.09 10.72 -18.60
CA TYR A 149 0.18 9.66 -17.60
C TYR A 149 -1.01 8.72 -17.70
N GLU A 150 -0.85 7.48 -17.24
CA GLU A 150 -1.89 6.46 -17.15
C GLU A 150 -1.99 5.96 -15.70
N ILE A 151 -3.21 5.83 -15.19
CA ILE A 151 -3.48 5.14 -13.92
C ILE A 151 -3.64 3.65 -14.23
N GLU A 152 -2.65 2.86 -13.82
CA GLU A 152 -2.63 1.42 -14.05
C GLU A 152 -3.35 0.66 -12.93
N MET A 153 -3.38 1.24 -11.72
CA MET A 153 -4.00 0.62 -10.56
C MET A 153 -4.40 1.69 -9.56
N TRP A 154 -5.64 1.64 -9.09
CA TRP A 154 -6.05 2.24 -7.83
C TRP A 154 -6.69 1.18 -6.95
N ASN A 155 -6.19 1.00 -5.74
CA ASN A 155 -6.76 0.09 -4.76
C ASN A 155 -6.78 0.75 -3.39
N ARG A 156 -7.95 0.81 -2.76
CA ARG A 156 -8.10 1.31 -1.40
C ARG A 156 -8.83 0.28 -0.56
N GLY A 157 -8.17 -0.20 0.49
CA GLY A 157 -8.76 -1.01 1.54
C GLY A 157 -8.92 -0.23 2.84
N ASP A 158 -9.32 -0.91 3.91
CA ASP A 158 -9.57 -0.28 5.22
C ASP A 158 -8.32 0.38 5.81
N THR A 159 -7.15 -0.13 5.44
CA THR A 159 -5.87 0.25 6.06
C THR A 159 -4.88 0.91 5.14
N GLY A 160 -5.11 0.94 3.83
CA GLY A 160 -4.12 1.39 2.86
C GLY A 160 -4.75 1.82 1.54
N CYS A 161 -4.15 2.83 0.92
CA CYS A 161 -4.47 3.34 -0.40
C CYS A 161 -3.24 3.21 -1.29
N HIS A 162 -3.43 2.64 -2.48
CA HIS A 162 -2.40 2.37 -3.47
C HIS A 162 -2.79 2.98 -4.80
N LEU A 163 -1.87 3.69 -5.44
CA LEU A 163 -2.01 4.20 -6.80
C LEU A 163 -0.76 3.88 -7.60
N ARG A 164 -0.91 3.34 -8.81
CA ARG A 164 0.18 3.18 -9.79
C ARG A 164 -0.06 4.11 -10.96
N VAL A 165 0.94 4.93 -11.24
CA VAL A 165 0.94 5.87 -12.36
C VAL A 165 2.13 5.56 -13.26
N THR A 166 1.88 5.40 -14.55
CA THR A 166 2.90 5.20 -15.59
C THR A 166 2.89 6.35 -16.58
N PHE A 167 3.98 6.52 -17.32
CA PHE A 167 4.13 7.59 -18.31
C PHE A 167 4.32 6.97 -19.69
N PRO A 168 3.34 7.08 -20.61
CA PRO A 168 3.45 6.51 -21.95
C PRO A 168 4.67 6.99 -22.74
N ASP A 169 5.09 8.24 -22.52
CA ASP A 169 6.32 8.81 -23.12
C ASP A 169 7.60 8.10 -22.67
N LEU A 170 7.56 7.39 -21.55
CA LEU A 170 8.68 6.66 -20.96
C LEU A 170 8.49 5.15 -21.15
N THR A 171 8.12 4.76 -22.38
CA THR A 171 7.94 3.37 -22.80
C THR A 171 9.22 2.80 -23.40
N THR A 172 9.63 1.61 -22.96
CA THR A 172 10.78 0.88 -23.50
C THR A 172 10.43 -0.60 -23.74
N SER A 173 10.95 -1.19 -24.81
CA SER A 173 10.84 -2.62 -25.07
C SER A 173 12.02 -3.36 -24.46
N VAL A 174 11.76 -4.28 -23.52
CA VAL A 174 12.79 -5.11 -22.87
C VAL A 174 12.86 -6.47 -23.59
N GLY A 175 13.18 -6.43 -24.90
CA GLY A 175 13.22 -7.62 -25.77
C GLY A 175 11.86 -8.01 -26.34
N LYS A 176 11.66 -9.32 -26.59
CA LYS A 176 10.45 -9.88 -27.21
C LYS A 176 9.79 -10.94 -26.31
N LEU A 177 8.48 -11.03 -26.44
CA LEU A 177 7.65 -12.09 -25.87
C LEU A 177 7.78 -13.39 -26.68
N THR A 178 7.25 -14.49 -26.14
CA THR A 178 7.23 -15.81 -26.79
C THR A 178 6.49 -15.81 -28.14
N ASN A 179 5.50 -14.95 -28.31
CA ASN A 179 4.77 -14.75 -29.58
C ASN A 179 5.50 -13.82 -30.57
N GLY A 180 6.70 -13.36 -30.24
CA GLY A 180 7.52 -12.48 -31.07
C GLY A 180 7.19 -10.98 -30.98
N ALA A 181 6.14 -10.59 -30.26
CA ALA A 181 5.79 -9.18 -30.05
C ALA A 181 6.79 -8.50 -29.09
N PRO A 182 6.97 -7.17 -29.19
CA PRO A 182 7.79 -6.41 -28.24
C PRO A 182 7.30 -6.57 -26.79
N ASP A 183 8.23 -6.77 -25.85
CA ASP A 183 7.92 -6.84 -24.41
C ASP A 183 7.92 -5.44 -23.80
N ILE A 184 6.76 -4.79 -23.83
CA ILE A 184 6.61 -3.37 -23.49
C ILE A 184 6.60 -3.14 -21.98
N HIS A 185 7.47 -2.23 -21.54
CA HIS A 185 7.59 -1.76 -20.17
C HIS A 185 7.45 -0.24 -20.12
N ARG A 186 6.87 0.28 -19.04
CA ARG A 186 6.71 1.73 -18.80
C ARG A 186 7.30 2.12 -17.47
N VAL A 187 8.01 3.23 -17.45
CA VAL A 187 8.45 3.85 -16.20
C VAL A 187 7.28 4.55 -15.52
N GLY A 188 7.25 4.47 -14.20
CA GLY A 188 6.22 5.08 -13.38
C GLY A 188 6.60 5.16 -11.92
N PHE A 189 5.59 5.42 -11.09
CA PHE A 189 5.72 5.34 -9.65
C PHE A 189 4.49 4.71 -9.02
N HIS A 190 4.67 4.22 -7.81
CA HIS A 190 3.63 3.73 -6.93
C HIS A 190 3.53 4.63 -5.70
N MET A 191 2.35 5.21 -5.50
CA MET A 191 2.00 5.90 -4.26
C MET A 191 1.31 4.92 -3.31
N MET A 192 1.70 4.98 -2.04
CA MET A 192 1.02 4.31 -0.95
C MET A 192 0.77 5.29 0.20
N ASN A 193 -0.40 5.20 0.83
CA ASN A 193 -0.74 5.92 2.06
C ASN A 193 -1.55 5.04 3.02
N SER A 194 -1.56 5.40 4.31
CA SER A 194 -2.47 4.81 5.31
C SER A 194 -3.00 5.87 6.25
N GLU A 195 -4.31 6.11 6.20
CA GLU A 195 -4.98 7.10 7.08
C GLU A 195 -5.02 6.66 8.56
N VAL A 196 -4.79 5.36 8.82
CA VAL A 196 -5.04 4.69 10.11
C VAL A 196 -3.76 4.14 10.76
N GLY A 197 -2.59 4.60 10.32
CA GLY A 197 -1.31 4.28 10.94
C GLY A 197 -0.75 2.89 10.64
N LYS A 198 -1.18 2.23 9.55
CA LYS A 198 -0.56 0.97 9.09
C LYS A 198 0.76 1.21 8.35
N SER A 199 0.84 2.29 7.57
CA SER A 199 2.01 2.66 6.79
C SER A 199 2.23 4.17 6.78
N SER A 200 3.38 4.59 6.27
CA SER A 200 3.70 5.98 5.93
C SER A 200 3.27 6.31 4.50
N ILE A 201 3.23 7.60 4.16
CA ILE A 201 3.18 8.05 2.76
C ILE A 201 4.47 7.59 2.07
N ARG A 202 4.35 6.97 0.90
CA ARG A 202 5.49 6.50 0.11
C ARG A 202 5.27 6.78 -1.37
N ILE A 203 6.30 7.29 -2.05
CA ILE A 203 6.37 7.35 -3.52
C ILE A 203 7.56 6.50 -3.93
N THR A 204 7.29 5.39 -4.63
CA THR A 204 8.30 4.41 -5.01
C THR A 204 8.43 4.36 -6.53
N PRO A 205 9.64 4.44 -7.10
CA PRO A 205 9.83 4.19 -8.54
C PRO A 205 9.30 2.81 -8.93
N MET A 206 8.89 2.65 -10.17
CA MET A 206 8.37 1.39 -10.68
C MET A 206 8.65 1.27 -12.17
N VAL A 207 8.94 0.05 -12.62
CA VAL A 207 8.84 -0.33 -14.03
C VAL A 207 7.66 -1.27 -14.17
N TYR A 208 6.68 -0.88 -14.98
CA TYR A 208 5.44 -1.60 -15.18
C TYR A 208 5.47 -2.37 -16.51
N ARG A 209 5.31 -3.68 -16.46
CA ARG A 209 5.28 -4.54 -17.65
C ARG A 209 3.84 -4.68 -18.16
N MET A 210 3.60 -4.25 -19.39
CA MET A 210 2.25 -4.05 -19.93
C MET A 210 1.48 -5.36 -20.16
N ILE A 211 2.14 -6.42 -20.64
CA ILE A 211 1.46 -7.66 -21.03
C ILE A 211 0.87 -8.41 -19.84
N CYS A 212 1.55 -8.34 -18.71
CA CYS A 212 1.19 -9.08 -17.51
C CYS A 212 0.74 -8.15 -16.39
N THR A 213 0.62 -6.83 -16.62
CA THR A 213 0.24 -5.83 -15.60
C THR A 213 1.03 -5.92 -14.29
N ASN A 214 2.29 -6.38 -14.37
CA ASN A 214 3.19 -6.54 -13.23
C ASN A 214 3.95 -5.24 -13.00
N GLY A 215 4.05 -4.79 -11.74
CA GLY A 215 4.93 -3.70 -11.39
C GLY A 215 6.19 -4.25 -10.77
N LEU A 216 7.34 -4.16 -11.43
CA LEU A 216 8.60 -4.31 -10.73
C LEU A 216 8.82 -3.02 -9.92
N MET A 217 8.69 -3.13 -8.61
CA MET A 217 8.78 -2.00 -7.69
C MET A 217 10.23 -1.62 -7.46
N GLY A 218 10.64 -0.39 -7.71
CA GLY A 218 12.01 0.04 -7.50
C GLY A 218 12.49 -0.28 -6.09
N TRP A 219 13.68 -0.87 -6.03
CA TRP A 219 14.39 -1.15 -4.80
C TRP A 219 15.72 -0.44 -4.87
N ASP A 220 16.01 0.38 -3.87
CA ASP A 220 17.31 1.00 -3.71
C ASP A 220 17.75 0.93 -2.25
N THR A 221 19.04 0.66 -2.05
CA THR A 221 19.72 0.61 -0.76
C THR A 221 20.08 1.99 -0.22
N ASN A 222 20.06 3.04 -1.05
CA ASN A 222 20.54 4.39 -0.67
C ASN A 222 19.45 5.33 -0.12
N GLY A 223 18.25 4.84 0.16
CA GLY A 223 17.17 5.66 0.74
C GLY A 223 16.45 6.54 -0.28
N ASP A 224 16.49 6.17 -1.56
CA ASP A 224 15.96 6.99 -2.64
C ASP A 224 14.43 6.94 -2.80
N VAL A 225 13.77 6.02 -2.09
CA VAL A 225 12.32 5.94 -2.03
C VAL A 225 11.81 7.00 -1.05
N PHE A 226 11.01 7.96 -1.55
CA PHE A 226 10.39 8.94 -0.69
C PHE A 226 9.48 8.24 0.32
N GLN A 227 9.73 8.50 1.60
CA GLN A 227 8.95 7.98 2.70
C GLN A 227 8.75 9.09 3.74
N GLN A 228 7.51 9.35 4.10
CA GLN A 228 7.16 10.34 5.11
C GLN A 228 6.20 9.74 6.13
N ARG A 229 6.66 9.64 7.38
CA ARG A 229 5.81 9.18 8.50
C ARG A 229 4.75 10.24 8.82
N HIS A 230 3.63 9.81 9.37
CA HIS A 230 2.55 10.70 9.82
C HIS A 230 2.88 11.42 11.14
N ILE A 231 4.02 12.11 11.14
CA ILE A 231 4.53 12.97 12.21
C ILE A 231 5.23 14.15 11.54
N TYR A 232 5.15 15.34 12.14
CA TYR A 232 5.79 16.56 11.60
C TYR A 232 5.43 16.83 10.13
N LEU A 233 4.14 16.76 9.79
CA LEU A 233 3.64 17.01 8.44
C LEU A 233 3.25 18.49 8.26
N ASN A 234 3.78 19.11 7.20
CA ASN A 234 3.34 20.40 6.69
C ASN A 234 2.96 20.22 5.21
N HIS A 235 1.73 20.59 4.84
CA HIS A 235 1.18 20.38 3.51
C HIS A 235 2.02 20.98 2.37
N ASP A 236 2.48 22.22 2.52
CA ASP A 236 3.29 22.90 1.51
C ASP A 236 4.65 22.22 1.33
N GLU A 237 5.23 21.76 2.44
CA GLU A 237 6.49 21.01 2.42
C GLU A 237 6.33 19.66 1.71
N ILE A 238 5.23 18.96 1.99
CA ILE A 238 4.93 17.66 1.37
C ILE A 238 4.78 17.80 -0.14
N SER A 239 4.08 18.84 -0.62
CA SER A 239 3.89 19.06 -2.06
C SER A 239 5.22 19.19 -2.81
N ASN A 240 6.13 20.01 -2.29
CA ASN A 240 7.48 20.16 -2.85
C ASN A 240 8.28 18.85 -2.82
N ARG A 241 8.18 18.10 -1.71
CA ARG A 241 8.90 16.83 -1.56
C ARG A 241 8.34 15.72 -2.46
N VAL A 242 7.02 15.67 -2.64
CA VAL A 242 6.36 14.73 -3.58
C VAL A 242 6.75 15.06 -5.02
N THR A 243 6.81 16.35 -5.39
CA THR A 243 7.30 16.77 -6.71
C THR A 243 8.72 16.26 -6.97
N GLY A 244 9.64 16.49 -6.01
CA GLY A 244 11.00 15.99 -6.09
C GLY A 244 11.08 14.45 -6.13
N ALA A 245 10.23 13.77 -5.37
CA ALA A 245 10.15 12.32 -5.32
C ALA A 245 9.72 11.71 -6.65
N ILE A 246 8.72 12.27 -7.32
CA ILE A 246 8.28 11.81 -8.65
C ILE A 246 9.39 12.03 -9.67
N GLY A 247 10.00 13.21 -9.69
CA GLY A 247 11.11 13.50 -10.61
C GLY A 247 12.29 12.53 -10.42
N LYS A 248 12.60 12.17 -9.18
CA LYS A 248 13.61 11.15 -8.86
C LYS A 248 13.16 9.75 -9.26
N ALA A 249 11.91 9.39 -9.00
CA ALA A 249 11.35 8.09 -9.35
C ALA A 249 11.44 7.81 -10.85
N LEU A 250 11.14 8.81 -11.69
CA LEU A 250 11.25 8.68 -13.15
C LEU A 250 12.70 8.48 -13.61
N LYS A 251 13.66 9.21 -13.02
CA LYS A 251 15.09 9.02 -13.32
C LYS A 251 15.59 7.64 -12.91
N LEU A 252 15.13 7.11 -11.78
CA LEU A 252 15.48 5.76 -11.32
C LEU A 252 14.85 4.67 -12.20
N GLY A 253 13.72 4.95 -12.84
CA GLY A 253 13.09 4.04 -13.79
C GLY A 253 14.02 3.61 -14.93
N ASP A 254 14.83 4.53 -15.46
CA ASP A 254 15.79 4.22 -16.52
C ASP A 254 16.86 3.22 -16.05
N ASN A 255 17.34 3.37 -14.80
CA ASN A 255 18.27 2.41 -14.20
C ASN A 255 17.63 1.03 -14.05
N MET A 256 16.37 0.98 -13.58
CA MET A 256 15.63 -0.27 -13.44
C MET A 256 15.41 -0.97 -14.78
N ILE A 257 15.17 -0.23 -15.87
CA ILE A 257 15.10 -0.79 -17.23
C ILE A 257 16.44 -1.42 -17.62
N ASN A 258 17.56 -0.74 -17.35
CA ASN A 258 18.89 -1.28 -17.63
C ASN A 258 19.18 -2.55 -16.81
N ASP A 259 18.75 -2.61 -15.56
CA ASP A 259 18.91 -3.79 -14.72
C ASP A 259 18.04 -4.96 -15.21
N LEU A 260 16.84 -4.70 -15.71
CA LEU A 260 16.01 -5.70 -16.38
C LEU A 260 16.67 -6.24 -17.66
N LEU A 261 17.31 -5.38 -18.45
CA LEU A 261 18.05 -5.80 -19.64
C LEU A 261 19.23 -6.72 -19.26
N LYS A 262 20.04 -6.34 -18.27
CA LYS A 262 21.12 -7.20 -17.75
C LYS A 262 20.60 -8.51 -17.17
N ALA A 263 19.44 -8.49 -16.52
CA ALA A 263 18.81 -9.71 -15.98
C ALA A 263 18.40 -10.71 -17.06
N LYS A 264 18.14 -10.24 -18.29
CA LYS A 264 17.90 -11.13 -19.44
C LYS A 264 19.18 -11.78 -19.96
N GLU A 265 20.34 -11.20 -19.66
CA GLU A 265 21.67 -11.75 -20.03
C GLU A 265 22.27 -12.60 -18.90
N THR A 266 21.73 -12.52 -17.69
CA THR A 266 22.22 -13.25 -16.52
C THR A 266 21.61 -14.65 -16.46
N GLU A 267 22.36 -15.66 -16.88
CA GLU A 267 21.91 -17.06 -16.85
C GLU A 267 21.83 -17.63 -15.42
N ILE A 268 20.84 -18.49 -15.20
CA ILE A 268 20.57 -19.21 -13.96
C ILE A 268 20.47 -20.69 -14.31
N GLU A 269 21.38 -21.50 -13.78
CA GLU A 269 21.49 -22.94 -14.07
C GLU A 269 20.25 -23.72 -13.64
N ASN A 270 19.77 -23.49 -12.40
CA ASN A 270 18.55 -24.12 -11.89
C ASN A 270 17.57 -23.07 -11.32
N PRO A 271 16.66 -22.52 -12.16
CA PRO A 271 15.69 -21.52 -11.73
C PRO A 271 14.75 -21.99 -10.61
N TYR A 272 14.37 -23.27 -10.57
CA TYR A 272 13.49 -23.82 -9.54
C TYR A 272 14.14 -23.78 -8.17
N ASP A 273 15.42 -24.18 -8.06
CA ASP A 273 16.17 -24.13 -6.80
C ASP A 273 16.29 -22.68 -6.29
N VAL A 274 16.51 -21.73 -7.20
CA VAL A 274 16.58 -20.30 -6.86
C VAL A 274 15.22 -19.81 -6.36
N ILE A 275 14.12 -20.17 -7.02
CA ILE A 275 12.75 -19.84 -6.58
C ILE A 275 12.48 -20.42 -5.18
N ASP A 276 12.82 -21.68 -4.95
CA ASP A 276 12.61 -22.34 -3.65
C ASP A 276 13.44 -21.69 -2.54
N GLN A 277 14.68 -21.30 -2.84
CA GLN A 277 15.52 -20.57 -1.89
C GLN A 277 14.94 -19.18 -1.58
N ILE A 278 14.46 -18.44 -2.58
CA ILE A 278 13.79 -17.14 -2.38
C ILE A 278 12.53 -17.31 -1.52
N ALA A 279 11.73 -18.34 -1.80
CA ALA A 279 10.52 -18.63 -1.03
C ALA A 279 10.83 -18.94 0.43
N LYS A 280 11.89 -19.73 0.68
CA LYS A 280 12.37 -20.05 2.03
C LYS A 280 12.86 -18.79 2.76
N ASP A 281 13.70 -17.98 2.12
CA ASP A 281 14.27 -16.76 2.71
C ASP A 281 13.19 -15.74 3.09
N ASN A 282 12.12 -15.66 2.29
CA ASN A 282 10.99 -14.76 2.54
C ASN A 282 9.82 -15.43 3.29
N LYS A 283 9.99 -16.67 3.75
CA LYS A 283 8.99 -17.46 4.49
C LYS A 283 7.63 -17.55 3.78
N TYR A 284 7.65 -17.70 2.46
CA TYR A 284 6.43 -17.91 1.69
C TYR A 284 5.80 -19.26 2.01
N SER A 285 4.47 -19.31 2.00
CA SER A 285 3.73 -20.56 2.21
C SER A 285 3.94 -21.51 1.03
N GLN A 286 3.84 -22.82 1.27
CA GLN A 286 3.91 -23.83 0.19
C GLN A 286 2.92 -23.58 -0.94
N LYS A 287 1.71 -23.10 -0.61
CA LYS A 287 0.71 -22.69 -1.60
C LYS A 287 1.20 -21.55 -2.49
N LEU A 288 1.80 -20.52 -1.90
CA LEU A 288 2.35 -19.39 -2.65
C LEU A 288 3.56 -19.81 -3.49
N THR A 289 4.44 -20.67 -2.96
CA THR A 289 5.57 -21.24 -3.71
C THR A 289 5.09 -22.02 -4.93
N GLY A 290 4.03 -22.83 -4.79
CA GLY A 290 3.38 -23.49 -5.92
C GLY A 290 2.88 -22.52 -6.99
N ILE A 291 2.26 -21.40 -6.59
CA ILE A 291 1.81 -20.35 -7.52
C ILE A 291 3.00 -19.69 -8.24
N ILE A 292 4.14 -19.50 -7.56
CA ILE A 292 5.36 -18.97 -8.19
C ILE A 292 5.89 -19.94 -9.24
N HIS A 293 5.93 -21.25 -8.93
CA HIS A 293 6.32 -22.28 -9.90
C HIS A 293 5.38 -22.33 -11.11
N GLU A 294 4.06 -22.30 -10.88
CA GLU A 294 3.07 -22.22 -11.97
C GLU A 294 3.23 -20.93 -12.80
N SER A 295 3.61 -19.82 -12.17
CA SER A 295 3.86 -18.55 -12.87
C SER A 295 5.13 -18.62 -13.72
N PHE A 296 6.19 -19.25 -13.21
CA PHE A 296 7.41 -19.53 -13.96
C PHE A 296 7.14 -20.44 -15.16
N ASP A 297 6.30 -21.46 -14.98
CA ASP A 297 5.93 -22.40 -16.05
C ASP A 297 5.24 -21.74 -17.26
N ARG A 298 4.58 -20.59 -17.07
CA ARG A 298 3.94 -19.83 -18.15
C ARG A 298 4.94 -19.09 -19.04
N GLU A 299 6.09 -18.71 -18.50
CA GLU A 299 7.14 -17.98 -19.21
C GLU A 299 8.51 -18.54 -18.79
N ARG A 300 8.75 -19.81 -19.12
CA ARG A 300 9.99 -20.50 -18.77
C ARG A 300 11.19 -19.89 -19.48
N GLY A 301 12.30 -19.84 -18.77
CA GLY A 301 13.62 -19.52 -19.31
C GLY A 301 14.70 -19.73 -18.26
N ASN A 302 15.95 -19.51 -18.63
CA ASN A 302 17.12 -19.81 -17.80
C ASN A 302 17.82 -18.53 -17.32
N THR A 303 17.10 -17.45 -17.04
CA THR A 303 17.73 -16.17 -16.67
C THR A 303 17.11 -15.54 -15.44
N ALA A 304 17.84 -14.63 -14.80
CA ALA A 304 17.38 -13.89 -13.62
C ALA A 304 16.06 -13.14 -13.89
N PHE A 305 15.87 -12.64 -15.13
CA PHE A 305 14.60 -12.06 -15.57
C PHE A 305 13.42 -13.01 -15.37
N HIS A 306 13.51 -14.26 -15.84
CA HIS A 306 12.39 -15.21 -15.75
C HIS A 306 12.01 -15.54 -14.29
N VAL A 307 13.01 -15.64 -13.40
CA VAL A 307 12.77 -15.82 -11.95
C VAL A 307 12.02 -14.63 -11.34
N VAL A 308 12.45 -13.41 -11.66
CA VAL A 308 11.82 -12.17 -11.17
C VAL A 308 10.41 -12.00 -11.74
N GLN A 309 10.20 -12.36 -13.01
CA GLN A 309 8.88 -12.34 -13.64
C GLN A 309 7.92 -13.35 -13.01
N ALA A 310 8.39 -14.53 -12.61
CA ALA A 310 7.57 -15.50 -11.89
C ALA A 310 7.06 -14.94 -10.55
N LEU A 311 7.93 -14.27 -9.78
CA LEU A 311 7.56 -13.63 -8.52
C LEU A 311 6.53 -12.51 -8.72
N THR A 312 6.80 -11.60 -9.66
CA THR A 312 5.91 -10.46 -9.91
C THR A 312 4.56 -10.91 -10.48
N LEU A 313 4.51 -11.95 -11.31
CA LEU A 313 3.27 -12.53 -11.80
C LEU A 313 2.47 -13.22 -10.69
N ALA A 314 3.12 -14.04 -9.85
CA ALA A 314 2.47 -14.70 -8.72
C ALA A 314 1.87 -13.68 -7.72
N SER A 315 2.53 -12.53 -7.55
CA SER A 315 2.08 -11.47 -6.64
C SER A 315 0.68 -10.93 -6.94
N GLN A 316 0.19 -11.08 -8.17
CA GLN A 316 -1.14 -10.64 -8.57
C GLN A 316 -2.28 -11.41 -7.89
N THR A 317 -1.99 -12.60 -7.37
CA THR A 317 -2.94 -13.40 -6.60
C THR A 317 -3.14 -12.89 -5.17
N LEU A 318 -2.37 -11.88 -4.75
CA LEU A 318 -2.36 -11.31 -3.41
C LEU A 318 -3.15 -9.99 -3.33
N ASN A 319 -3.51 -9.58 -2.11
CA ASN A 319 -4.03 -8.24 -1.86
C ASN A 319 -2.96 -7.17 -2.15
N ALA A 320 -3.36 -5.91 -2.32
CA ALA A 320 -2.47 -4.82 -2.74
C ALA A 320 -1.22 -4.65 -1.86
N ASP A 321 -1.36 -4.69 -0.54
CA ASP A 321 -0.23 -4.60 0.38
C ASP A 321 0.78 -5.73 0.16
N SER A 322 0.29 -6.97 0.15
CA SER A 322 1.13 -8.17 0.02
C SER A 322 1.74 -8.28 -1.38
N ARG A 323 1.01 -7.83 -2.41
CA ARG A 323 1.48 -7.71 -3.79
C ARG A 323 2.63 -6.72 -3.88
N THR A 324 2.46 -5.49 -3.39
CA THR A 324 3.52 -4.46 -3.40
C THR A 324 4.76 -4.92 -2.64
N GLU A 325 4.59 -5.58 -1.51
CA GLU A 325 5.71 -6.13 -0.74
C GLU A 325 6.45 -7.22 -1.53
N MET A 326 5.72 -8.15 -2.16
CA MET A 326 6.32 -9.21 -2.98
C MET A 326 7.03 -8.66 -4.23
N GLU A 327 6.45 -7.67 -4.91
CA GLU A 327 7.10 -7.01 -6.05
C GLU A 327 8.36 -6.24 -5.61
N ARG A 328 8.36 -5.62 -4.43
CA ARG A 328 9.56 -5.00 -3.84
C ARG A 328 10.64 -6.03 -3.53
N LYS A 329 10.25 -7.21 -3.02
CA LYS A 329 11.16 -8.35 -2.82
C LYS A 329 11.71 -8.88 -4.14
N ALA A 330 10.90 -8.93 -5.19
CA ALA A 330 11.36 -9.34 -6.53
C ALA A 330 12.48 -8.42 -7.04
N SER A 331 12.40 -7.11 -6.77
CA SER A 331 13.49 -6.18 -7.11
C SER A 331 14.73 -6.33 -6.24
N GLN A 332 14.59 -6.71 -4.97
CA GLN A 332 15.75 -7.08 -4.13
C GLN A 332 16.48 -8.29 -4.73
N VAL A 333 15.70 -9.30 -5.14
CA VAL A 333 16.22 -10.50 -5.81
C VAL A 333 16.90 -10.14 -7.12
N LEU A 334 16.28 -9.30 -7.96
CA LEU A 334 16.88 -8.81 -9.21
C LEU A 334 18.27 -8.21 -8.95
N ASN A 335 18.37 -7.27 -8.01
CA ASN A 335 19.63 -6.63 -7.67
C ASN A 335 20.68 -7.64 -7.18
N LYS A 336 20.29 -8.59 -6.31
CA LYS A 336 21.19 -9.64 -5.82
C LYS A 336 21.71 -10.53 -6.95
N LEU A 337 20.85 -10.93 -7.88
CA LEU A 337 21.22 -11.81 -8.99
C LEU A 337 22.05 -11.11 -10.06
N VAL A 338 21.81 -9.81 -10.32
CA VAL A 338 22.41 -9.06 -11.43
C VAL A 338 23.64 -8.26 -11.00
N VAL A 339 23.64 -7.69 -9.80
CA VAL A 339 24.68 -6.76 -9.32
C VAL A 339 25.65 -7.46 -8.36
N GLY A 340 25.28 -8.61 -7.78
CA GLY A 340 26.15 -9.40 -6.90
C GLY A 340 26.28 -8.83 -5.48
N LEU A 341 25.23 -8.19 -4.96
CA LEU A 341 25.16 -7.68 -3.59
C LEU A 341 24.64 -8.71 -2.57
#